data_AF-A0A7J5F5F1-F1
#
_entry.id   AF-A0A7J5F5F1-F1
#
_cell.length_a   1.000
_cell.length_b   1.000
_cell.length_c   1.000
_cell.angle_alpha   90.00
_cell.angle_beta   90.00
_cell.angle_gamma   90.00
#
_symmetry.space_group_name_H-M   'P 1'
#
loop_
_entity.id
_entity.type
_entity.pdbx_description
1 polymer ?
#
loop_
_entity_poly.entity_id
_entity_poly.type
_entity_poly.pdbx_seq_one_letter_code
_entity_poly.pdbx_strand_id
1 'polypeptide(L)'
;MGQQQQLLLSGGMFIVFIALAMGVRLYEENNDAMYLTQIEQELGYLAMKSQEYYHKPLHLNGGSGTFAGVMSADDLTVILGGSPRTAAGDHTYTLSFSLITSATDDSMTISAEGSTPLRDRTFPRYDLTVTGGSFTLRRAR
;
A
#
# COMPACT_ATOMS: atom_id res chain seq x y z
N MET A 1 47.09 -15.56 33.08
CA MET A 1 46.67 -15.88 31.68
C MET A 1 45.15 -15.97 31.51
N GLY A 2 44.40 -16.51 32.49
CA GLY A 2 42.92 -16.54 32.42
C GLY A 2 42.22 -15.17 32.33
N GLN A 3 42.82 -14.10 32.88
CA GLN A 3 42.21 -12.77 32.93
C GLN A 3 42.26 -11.99 31.60
N GLN A 4 43.32 -12.16 30.80
CA GLN A 4 43.43 -11.53 29.47
C GLN A 4 42.56 -12.27 28.44
N GLN A 5 42.46 -13.59 28.57
CA GLN A 5 41.61 -14.38 27.68
C GLN A 5 40.12 -14.16 27.97
N GLN A 6 39.74 -13.96 29.24
CA GLN A 6 38.37 -13.58 29.61
C GLN A 6 37.96 -12.21 29.06
N LEU A 7 38.90 -11.25 29.00
CA LEU A 7 38.62 -9.93 28.45
C LEU A 7 38.38 -9.99 26.93
N LEU A 8 39.14 -10.81 26.21
CA LEU A 8 38.99 -10.94 24.76
C LEU A 8 37.67 -11.60 24.38
N LEU A 9 37.26 -12.64 25.12
CA LEU A 9 36.01 -13.34 24.87
C LEU A 9 34.80 -12.44 25.12
N SER A 10 34.80 -11.69 26.23
CA SER A 10 33.72 -10.74 26.54
C SER A 10 33.69 -9.56 25.57
N GLY A 11 34.85 -8.98 25.23
CA GLY A 11 34.97 -7.89 24.26
C GLY A 11 34.45 -8.25 22.86
N GLY A 12 34.74 -9.47 22.39
CA GLY A 12 34.23 -9.96 21.09
C GLY A 12 32.72 -10.13 21.07
N MET A 13 32.13 -10.65 22.15
CA MET A 13 30.68 -10.84 22.27
C MET A 13 29.91 -9.51 22.24
N PHE A 14 30.45 -8.45 22.85
CA PHE A 14 29.82 -7.11 22.83
C PHE A 14 29.64 -6.56 21.42
N ILE A 15 30.62 -6.77 20.53
CA ILE A 15 30.55 -6.30 19.14
C ILE A 15 29.44 -7.04 18.39
N VAL A 16 29.32 -8.35 18.57
CA VAL A 16 28.28 -9.17 17.91
C VAL A 16 26.88 -8.74 18.36
N PHE A 17 26.68 -8.44 19.65
CA PHE A 17 25.37 -7.99 20.13
C PHE A 17 24.94 -6.66 19.51
N ILE A 18 25.87 -5.73 19.32
CA ILE A 18 25.60 -4.45 18.68
C ILE A 18 25.29 -4.66 17.19
N ALA A 19 26.05 -5.52 16.51
CA ALA A 19 25.81 -5.85 15.11
C ALA A 19 24.44 -6.51 14.90
N LEU A 20 24.04 -7.44 15.78
CA LEU A 20 22.72 -8.07 15.75
C LEU A 20 21.60 -7.04 15.96
N ALA A 21 21.75 -6.16 16.96
CA ALA A 21 20.75 -5.13 17.24
C ALA A 21 20.58 -4.15 16.07
N MET A 22 21.66 -3.77 15.39
CA MET A 22 21.57 -2.93 14.19
C MET A 22 21.03 -3.70 12.98
N GLY A 23 21.40 -4.98 12.81
CA GLY A 23 20.91 -5.82 11.73
C GLY A 23 19.38 -6.01 11.78
N VAL A 24 18.83 -6.22 12.97
CA VAL A 24 17.37 -6.30 13.16
C VAL A 24 16.69 -4.98 12.81
N ARG A 25 17.22 -3.84 13.29
CA ARG A 25 16.65 -2.52 12.98
C ARG A 25 16.65 -2.21 11.48
N LEU A 26 17.73 -2.52 10.79
CA LEU A 26 17.83 -2.33 9.35
C LEU A 26 16.87 -3.24 8.58
N TYR A 27 16.68 -4.47 9.05
CA TYR A 27 15.71 -5.40 8.45
C TYR A 27 14.26 -4.89 8.59
N GLU A 28 13.90 -4.41 9.78
CA GLU A 28 12.59 -3.79 10.04
C GLU A 28 12.34 -2.55 9.18
N GLU A 29 13.33 -1.66 9.05
CA GLU A 29 13.22 -0.43 8.23
C GLU A 29 13.08 -0.76 6.73
N ASN A 30 13.76 -1.78 6.24
CA ASN A 30 13.61 -2.22 4.85
C ASN A 30 12.23 -2.85 4.59
N ASN A 31 11.70 -3.62 5.55
CA ASN A 31 10.36 -4.21 5.42
C ASN A 31 9.28 -3.13 5.31
N ASP A 32 9.30 -2.11 6.18
CA ASP A 32 8.34 -1.00 6.12
C ASP A 32 8.38 -0.29 4.75
N ALA A 33 9.59 -0.03 4.22
CA ALA A 33 9.75 0.60 2.90
C ALA A 33 9.23 -0.27 1.76
N MET A 34 9.46 -1.59 1.81
CA MET A 34 8.91 -2.53 0.83
C MET A 34 7.39 -2.55 0.85
N TYR A 35 6.77 -2.51 2.04
CA TYR A 35 5.31 -2.49 2.18
C TYR A 35 4.70 -1.23 1.59
N LEU A 36 5.26 -0.05 1.89
CA LEU A 36 4.77 1.21 1.32
C LEU A 36 4.88 1.22 -0.21
N THR A 37 6.00 0.73 -0.75
CA THR A 37 6.21 0.64 -2.21
C THR A 37 5.21 -0.30 -2.87
N GLN A 38 4.88 -1.41 -2.23
CA GLN A 38 3.90 -2.37 -2.74
C GLN A 38 2.49 -1.77 -2.77
N ILE A 39 2.09 -1.07 -1.71
CA ILE A 39 0.81 -0.34 -1.65
C ILE A 39 0.75 0.67 -2.80
N GLU A 40 1.80 1.45 -3.03
CA GLU A 40 1.86 2.41 -4.13
C GLU A 40 1.72 1.76 -5.52
N GLN A 41 2.31 0.58 -5.73
CA GLN A 41 2.17 -0.18 -6.97
C GLN A 41 0.72 -0.66 -7.19
N GLU A 42 0.05 -1.13 -6.14
CA GLU A 42 -1.34 -1.58 -6.22
C GLU A 42 -2.30 -0.41 -6.46
N LEU A 43 -2.05 0.74 -5.83
CA LEU A 43 -2.84 1.96 -6.07
C LEU A 43 -2.57 2.51 -7.48
N GLY A 44 -1.35 2.40 -8.01
CA GLY A 44 -1.05 2.72 -9.39
C GLY A 44 -1.82 1.84 -10.39
N TYR A 45 -1.88 0.53 -10.12
CA TYR A 45 -2.69 -0.39 -10.92
C TYR A 45 -4.18 -0.05 -10.87
N LEU A 46 -4.69 0.29 -9.69
CA LEU A 46 -6.06 0.74 -9.49
C LEU A 46 -6.37 2.05 -10.24
N ALA A 47 -5.43 2.99 -10.24
CA ALA A 47 -5.55 4.24 -10.98
C ALA A 47 -5.68 3.99 -12.49
N MET A 48 -4.82 3.14 -13.05
CA MET A 48 -4.88 2.78 -14.47
C MET A 48 -6.20 2.12 -14.85
N LYS A 49 -6.70 1.17 -14.04
CA LYS A 49 -8.00 0.53 -14.30
C LYS A 49 -9.18 1.49 -14.18
N SER A 50 -9.10 2.43 -13.24
CA SER A 50 -10.13 3.45 -13.09
C SER A 50 -10.16 4.38 -14.31
N GLN A 51 -8.99 4.76 -14.84
CA GLN A 51 -8.90 5.53 -16.09
C GLN A 51 -9.38 4.72 -17.30
N GLU A 52 -9.04 3.42 -17.37
CA GLU A 52 -9.56 2.53 -18.40
C GLU A 52 -11.09 2.49 -18.37
N TYR A 53 -11.70 2.35 -17.18
CA TYR A 53 -13.14 2.42 -17.01
C TYR A 53 -13.70 3.75 -17.53
N TYR A 54 -13.12 4.89 -17.14
CA TYR A 54 -13.56 6.21 -17.60
C TYR A 54 -13.62 6.33 -19.13
N HIS A 55 -12.57 5.90 -19.82
CA HIS A 55 -12.52 6.00 -21.29
C HIS A 55 -13.35 4.94 -22.01
N LYS A 56 -13.62 3.82 -21.36
CA LYS A 56 -14.35 2.71 -21.97
C LYS A 56 -15.82 3.10 -22.17
N PRO A 57 -16.40 2.85 -23.35
CA PRO A 57 -17.80 3.15 -23.63
C PRO A 57 -18.76 2.24 -22.85
N LEU A 58 -19.97 2.75 -22.56
CA LEU A 58 -20.96 2.10 -21.69
C LEU A 58 -21.33 0.67 -22.14
N HIS A 59 -21.41 0.43 -23.45
CA HIS A 59 -21.72 -0.90 -24.02
C HIS A 59 -20.69 -2.01 -23.73
N LEU A 60 -19.53 -1.65 -23.16
CA LEU A 60 -18.49 -2.59 -22.72
C LEU A 60 -18.31 -2.54 -21.19
N ASN A 61 -19.34 -2.10 -20.45
CA ASN A 61 -19.31 -1.87 -19.00
C ASN A 61 -18.25 -0.84 -18.58
N GLY A 62 -18.09 0.22 -19.36
CA GLY A 62 -17.26 1.38 -19.01
C GLY A 62 -18.08 2.57 -18.49
N GLY A 63 -17.37 3.64 -18.15
CA GLY A 63 -17.90 4.89 -17.64
C GLY A 63 -18.34 5.87 -18.72
N SER A 64 -17.99 5.68 -19.99
CA SER A 64 -18.38 6.59 -21.10
C SER A 64 -18.03 8.06 -20.86
N GLY A 65 -16.88 8.32 -20.23
CA GLY A 65 -16.45 9.66 -19.82
C GLY A 65 -17.09 10.16 -18.52
N THR A 66 -17.67 9.27 -17.71
CA THR A 66 -18.13 9.61 -16.35
C THR A 66 -17.75 8.52 -15.34
N PHE A 67 -17.46 8.93 -14.10
CA PHE A 67 -17.36 7.99 -12.97
C PHE A 67 -18.68 7.85 -12.19
N ALA A 68 -19.76 8.53 -12.57
CA ALA A 68 -21.05 8.52 -11.86
C ALA A 68 -21.69 7.12 -11.74
N GLY A 69 -21.26 6.15 -12.57
CA GLY A 69 -21.65 4.74 -12.44
C GLY A 69 -21.05 4.01 -11.23
N VAL A 70 -20.14 4.65 -10.49
CA VAL A 70 -19.44 4.09 -9.33
C VAL A 70 -19.97 4.75 -8.06
N MET A 71 -21.01 4.15 -7.47
CA MET A 71 -21.71 4.75 -6.33
C MET A 71 -21.29 4.16 -4.99
N SER A 72 -20.64 3.00 -4.99
CA SER A 72 -20.24 2.27 -3.79
C SER A 72 -18.84 1.64 -3.90
N ALA A 73 -18.30 1.19 -2.76
CA ALA A 73 -17.05 0.43 -2.72
C ALA A 73 -17.18 -0.94 -3.42
N ASP A 74 -18.39 -1.52 -3.47
CA ASP A 74 -18.65 -2.75 -4.22
C ASP A 74 -18.57 -2.52 -5.73
N ASP A 75 -19.03 -1.36 -6.24
CA ASP A 75 -18.88 -0.99 -7.66
C ASP A 75 -17.41 -0.81 -8.05
N LEU A 76 -16.55 -0.47 -7.09
CA LEU A 76 -15.11 -0.41 -7.31
C LEU A 76 -14.55 -1.80 -7.66
N THR A 77 -15.08 -2.88 -7.07
CA THR A 77 -14.67 -4.25 -7.42
C THR A 77 -15.02 -4.62 -8.86
N VAL A 78 -16.05 -3.98 -9.42
CA VAL A 78 -16.44 -4.12 -10.83
C VAL A 78 -15.42 -3.43 -11.75
N ILE A 79 -14.89 -2.27 -11.36
CA ILE A 79 -13.79 -1.58 -12.07
C ILE A 79 -12.48 -2.36 -11.97
N LEU A 80 -12.17 -2.91 -10.79
CA LEU A 80 -10.97 -3.73 -10.57
C LEU A 80 -11.04 -5.10 -11.27
N GLY A 81 -12.23 -5.55 -11.72
CA GLY A 81 -12.42 -6.91 -12.21
C GLY A 81 -12.19 -7.97 -11.13
N GLY A 82 -12.50 -7.65 -9.87
CA GLY A 82 -12.31 -8.50 -8.69
C GLY A 82 -12.19 -7.70 -7.38
N SER A 83 -12.21 -8.39 -6.25
CA SER A 83 -11.95 -7.79 -4.93
C SER A 83 -10.59 -7.09 -4.88
N PRO A 84 -10.39 -6.12 -3.95
CA PRO A 84 -9.06 -5.67 -3.55
C PRO A 84 -8.05 -6.82 -3.58
N ARG A 85 -6.97 -6.69 -4.36
CA ARG A 85 -5.96 -7.74 -4.41
C ARG A 85 -5.36 -7.87 -3.01
N THR A 86 -5.66 -8.98 -2.33
CA THR A 86 -4.85 -9.44 -1.21
C THR A 86 -3.56 -9.95 -1.81
N ALA A 87 -2.45 -9.24 -1.60
CA ALA A 87 -1.17 -9.77 -2.02
C ALA A 87 -0.86 -11.02 -1.20
N ALA A 88 -0.91 -12.18 -1.85
CA ALA A 88 -0.54 -13.45 -1.26
C ALA A 88 0.98 -13.60 -1.26
N GLY A 89 1.59 -13.13 -0.17
CA GLY A 89 2.87 -13.58 0.35
C GLY A 89 2.70 -13.90 1.83
N ASP A 90 3.70 -14.54 2.46
CA ASP A 90 3.70 -15.05 3.85
C ASP A 90 3.39 -13.98 4.94
N HIS A 91 3.21 -12.73 4.52
CA HIS A 91 2.62 -11.63 5.27
C HIS A 91 1.44 -11.11 4.43
N THR A 92 0.22 -11.50 4.78
CA THR A 92 -0.98 -11.19 4.00
C THR A 92 -1.37 -9.72 4.18
N TYR A 93 -1.00 -8.87 3.21
CA TYR A 93 -1.50 -7.50 3.13
C TYR A 93 -2.91 -7.55 2.56
N THR A 94 -3.89 -7.23 3.40
CA THR A 94 -5.24 -6.92 2.92
C THR A 94 -5.34 -5.41 2.81
N LEU A 95 -5.38 -4.88 1.59
CA LEU A 95 -5.79 -3.49 1.38
C LEU A 95 -7.31 -3.43 1.46
N SER A 96 -7.82 -2.62 2.39
CA SER A 96 -9.23 -2.27 2.40
C SER A 96 -9.39 -1.00 1.57
N PHE A 97 -10.09 -1.11 0.45
CA PHE A 97 -10.46 0.06 -0.36
C PHE A 97 -11.83 0.56 0.07
N SER A 98 -11.94 1.86 0.30
CA SER A 98 -13.22 2.53 0.54
C SER A 98 -13.33 3.73 -0.37
N LEU A 99 -14.46 3.88 -1.04
CA LEU A 99 -14.80 5.11 -1.74
C LEU A 99 -15.02 6.21 -0.69
N ILE A 100 -14.27 7.31 -0.77
CA ILE A 100 -14.35 8.39 0.24
C ILE A 100 -15.42 9.40 -0.14
N THR A 101 -15.53 9.69 -1.43
CA THR A 101 -16.50 10.63 -1.98
C THR A 101 -17.20 9.97 -3.15
N SER A 102 -18.53 10.15 -3.24
CA SER A 102 -19.30 9.73 -4.40
C SER A 102 -18.56 10.15 -5.67
N ALA A 103 -18.37 9.21 -6.59
CA ALA A 103 -17.72 9.50 -7.84
C ALA A 103 -18.56 10.55 -8.58
N THR A 104 -17.92 11.68 -8.88
CA THR A 104 -18.48 12.73 -9.73
C THR A 104 -18.21 12.40 -11.18
N ASP A 105 -18.84 13.12 -12.12
CA ASP A 105 -18.62 12.85 -13.53
C ASP A 105 -17.13 12.81 -13.90
N ASP A 106 -16.34 13.74 -13.39
CA ASP A 106 -14.94 13.91 -13.83
C ASP A 106 -13.90 13.37 -12.84
N SER A 107 -14.29 13.01 -11.61
CA SER A 107 -13.35 12.55 -10.58
C SER A 107 -13.91 11.57 -9.55
N MET A 108 -13.03 10.70 -9.06
CA MET A 108 -13.30 9.69 -8.03
C MET A 108 -12.15 9.65 -7.02
N THR A 109 -12.45 9.63 -5.72
CA THR A 109 -11.44 9.50 -4.66
C THR A 109 -11.62 8.19 -3.87
N ILE A 110 -10.56 7.38 -3.86
CA ILE A 110 -10.49 6.07 -3.21
C ILE A 110 -9.50 6.17 -2.05
N SER A 111 -9.91 5.78 -0.84
CA SER A 111 -8.97 5.53 0.26
C SER A 111 -8.55 4.07 0.20
N ALA A 112 -7.27 3.84 0.39
CA ALA A 112 -6.72 2.54 0.71
C ALA A 112 -6.12 2.59 2.11
N GLU A 113 -6.43 1.60 2.93
CA GLU A 113 -5.78 1.39 4.23
C GLU A 113 -5.13 0.01 4.25
N GLY A 114 -3.86 -0.03 4.65
CA GLY A 114 -3.15 -1.28 4.86
C GLY A 114 -3.62 -1.96 6.15
N SER A 115 -3.86 -3.27 6.10
CA SER A 115 -4.24 -4.05 7.30
C SER A 115 -3.06 -4.36 8.24
N THR A 116 -1.83 -4.04 7.85
CA THR A 116 -0.62 -4.26 8.66
C THR A 116 -0.12 -2.92 9.22
N PRO A 117 0.05 -2.80 10.54
CA PRO A 117 0.58 -1.58 11.12
C PRO A 117 2.07 -1.44 10.79
N LEU A 118 2.50 -0.21 10.54
CA LEU A 118 3.92 0.17 10.48
C LEU A 118 4.56 0.05 11.87
N ARG A 119 5.88 0.23 11.95
CA ARG A 119 6.63 0.23 13.22
C ARG A 119 6.08 1.17 14.29
N ASP A 120 5.47 2.30 13.90
CA ASP A 120 4.85 3.27 14.82
C ASP A 120 3.43 2.88 15.27
N ARG A 121 2.95 1.70 14.87
CA ARG A 121 1.60 1.16 15.08
C ARG A 121 0.50 1.91 14.32
N THR A 122 0.86 2.77 13.36
CA THR A 122 -0.11 3.40 12.46
C THR A 122 -0.34 2.52 11.24
N PHE A 123 -1.58 2.53 10.74
CA PHE A 123 -1.89 1.88 9.47
C PHE A 123 -1.58 2.85 8.33
N PRO A 124 -0.85 2.41 7.29
CA PRO A 124 -0.58 3.26 6.15
C PRO A 124 -1.88 3.54 5.41
N ARG A 125 -2.27 4.82 5.34
CA ARG A 125 -3.45 5.27 4.62
C ARG A 125 -3.07 6.12 3.42
N TYR A 126 -3.72 5.85 2.29
CA TYR A 126 -3.51 6.55 1.04
C TYR A 126 -4.83 6.98 0.44
N ASP A 127 -4.89 8.22 -0.05
CA ASP A 127 -6.00 8.75 -0.83
C ASP A 127 -5.54 8.84 -2.29
N LEU A 128 -6.17 8.04 -3.15
CA LEU A 128 -6.01 8.08 -4.60
C LEU A 128 -7.16 8.88 -5.19
N THR A 129 -6.87 9.99 -5.83
CA THR A 129 -7.86 10.74 -6.63
C THR A 129 -7.59 10.49 -8.10
N VAL A 130 -8.55 9.93 -8.81
CA VAL A 130 -8.48 9.66 -10.25
C VAL A 130 -9.41 10.63 -10.98
N THR A 131 -8.90 11.21 -12.05
CA THR A 131 -9.61 12.07 -13.00
C THR A 131 -9.49 11.46 -14.40
N GLY A 132 -10.32 11.92 -15.34
CA GLY A 132 -10.38 11.38 -16.70
C GLY A 132 -9.08 11.38 -17.51
N GLY A 133 -8.02 12.08 -17.06
CA GLY A 133 -6.70 12.07 -17.72
C GLY A 133 -5.51 12.09 -16.77
N SER A 134 -5.73 11.99 -15.46
CA SER A 134 -4.64 12.02 -14.48
C SER A 134 -5.04 11.28 -13.21
N PHE A 135 -4.07 11.03 -12.34
CA PHE A 135 -4.34 10.56 -10.99
C PHE A 135 -3.36 11.23 -10.04
N THR A 136 -3.80 11.44 -8.81
CA THR A 136 -2.98 11.97 -7.73
C THR A 136 -3.04 11.00 -6.57
N LEU A 137 -1.88 10.55 -6.14
CA LEU A 137 -1.73 9.74 -4.94
C LEU A 137 -1.24 10.61 -3.80
N ARG A 138 -1.98 10.64 -2.70
CA ARG A 138 -1.60 11.36 -1.48
C ARG A 138 -1.57 10.39 -0.31
N ARG A 139 -0.46 10.36 0.42
CA ARG A 139 -0.41 9.67 1.71
C ARG A 139 -1.23 10.47 2.73
N ALA A 140 -2.26 9.86 3.28
CA ALA A 140 -3.01 10.42 4.41
C ALA A 140 -2.17 10.22 5.67
N ARG A 141 -2.00 11.29 6.46
CA ARG A 141 -1.29 11.24 7.74
C ARG A 141 -2.20 10.70 8.83
#